data_AF-A0A2H9Q9R0-F1
#
_entry.id   AF-A0A2H9Q9R0-F1
#
_cell.length_a   1.000
_cell.length_b   1.000
_cell.length_c   1.000
_cell.angle_alpha   90.00
_cell.angle_beta   90.00
_cell.angle_gamma   90.00
#
_symmetry.space_group_name_H-M   'P 1'
#
loop_
_entity.id
_entity.type
_entity.pdbx_description
1 polymer ?
#
loop_
_entity_poly.entity_id
_entity_poly.type
_entity_poly.pdbx_seq_one_letter_code
_entity_poly.pdbx_strand_id
1 'polypeptide(L)'
;MIELSNIFHHPDVRIFAKPESGQYSESIKGRATIFMCTKRLVQGNENVPELELRYREILENPAAEPRTLIEPTSGNTGAGIAQFVSDLNRLLINIFGEELGKLLGFRTQLIVPDTISEAKTARLESAGAKVLKIEKGYGTDDAQEY
;
A
#
# COMPACT_ATOMS: atom_id res chain seq x y z
N MET A 1 18.44 6.06 -15.51
CA MET A 1 18.11 7.48 -15.74
C MET A 1 18.13 7.73 -17.23
N ILE A 2 17.36 8.72 -17.71
CA ILE A 2 17.22 9.06 -19.12
C ILE A 2 17.51 10.56 -19.26
N GLU A 3 18.43 10.95 -20.14
CA GLU A 3 18.71 12.36 -20.41
C GLU A 3 17.58 12.99 -21.22
N LEU A 4 17.11 14.16 -20.79
CA LEU A 4 16.04 14.90 -21.46
C LEU A 4 16.65 15.93 -22.42
N SER A 5 17.10 15.45 -23.58
CA SER A 5 17.83 16.28 -24.54
C SER A 5 16.96 17.28 -25.30
N ASN A 6 15.63 17.13 -25.33
CA ASN A 6 14.75 17.86 -26.26
C ASN A 6 13.69 18.74 -25.58
N ILE A 7 13.77 18.93 -24.26
CA ILE A 7 12.75 19.67 -23.47
C ILE A 7 13.29 21.01 -22.97
N PHE A 8 14.59 21.11 -22.71
CA PHE A 8 15.26 22.32 -22.27
C PHE A 8 16.72 22.30 -22.74
N HIS A 9 17.20 23.44 -23.24
CA HIS A 9 18.56 23.57 -23.76
C HIS A 9 19.27 24.75 -23.10
N HIS A 10 20.24 24.45 -22.25
CA HIS A 10 21.25 25.39 -21.79
C HIS A 10 22.62 24.69 -21.87
N PRO A 11 23.67 25.32 -22.42
CA PRO A 11 24.94 24.66 -22.73
C PRO A 11 25.60 24.01 -21.50
N ASP A 12 25.42 24.59 -20.32
CA ASP A 12 26.03 24.11 -19.07
C ASP A 12 25.10 23.25 -18.20
N VAL A 13 23.88 22.93 -18.66
CA VAL A 13 22.89 22.20 -17.86
C VAL A 13 22.43 20.94 -18.57
N ARG A 14 22.52 19.81 -17.87
CA ARG A 14 22.00 18.51 -18.32
C ARG A 14 20.89 18.07 -17.38
N ILE A 15 19.72 17.77 -17.94
CA ILE A 15 18.56 17.32 -17.17
C ILE A 15 18.36 15.83 -17.40
N PHE A 16 18.13 15.09 -16.31
CA PHE A 16 17.86 13.67 -16.34
C PHE A 16 16.53 13.35 -15.69
N ALA A 17 15.72 12.53 -16.35
CA ALA A 17 14.57 11.86 -15.76
C ALA A 17 15.01 10.55 -15.10
N LYS A 18 14.52 10.30 -13.89
CA LYS A 18 14.54 8.98 -13.26
C LYS A 18 13.12 8.43 -13.29
N PRO A 19 12.72 7.68 -14.34
CA PRO A 19 11.35 7.17 -14.41
C PRO A 19 11.12 6.13 -13.31
N GLU A 20 10.02 6.30 -12.59
CA GLU A 20 9.60 5.44 -11.47
C GLU A 20 8.34 4.63 -11.82
N SER A 21 7.88 4.70 -13.06
CA SER A 21 6.73 3.94 -13.57
C SER A 21 6.99 2.43 -13.65
N GLY A 22 8.25 2.00 -13.71
CA GLY A 22 8.63 0.58 -13.67
C GLY A 22 8.72 -0.02 -12.27
N GLN A 23 8.40 0.75 -11.22
CA GLN A 23 8.37 0.23 -9.85
C GLN A 23 7.12 -0.62 -9.62
N TYR A 24 7.13 -1.38 -8.52
CA TYR A 24 5.94 -2.03 -8.00
C TYR A 24 4.78 -1.03 -7.89
N SER A 25 3.57 -1.47 -8.23
CA SER A 25 2.37 -0.61 -8.34
C SER A 25 2.50 0.59 -9.31
N GLU A 26 3.45 0.52 -10.25
CA GLU A 26 3.68 1.51 -11.32
C GLU A 26 3.97 2.94 -10.83
N SER A 27 4.47 3.09 -9.60
CA SER A 27 4.80 4.40 -9.05
C SER A 27 5.94 4.34 -8.04
N ILE A 28 6.56 5.50 -7.80
CA ILE A 28 7.59 5.63 -6.76
C ILE A 28 7.12 5.14 -5.37
N LYS A 29 5.82 5.22 -5.09
CA LYS A 29 5.25 4.81 -3.80
C LYS A 29 5.35 3.30 -3.57
N GLY A 30 5.50 2.49 -4.62
CA GLY A 30 5.76 1.06 -4.48
C GLY A 30 6.99 0.73 -3.63
N ARG A 31 8.03 1.58 -3.67
CA ARG A 31 9.21 1.42 -2.80
C ARG A 31 8.85 1.55 -1.32
N ALA A 32 8.12 2.61 -0.98
CA ALA A 32 7.69 2.86 0.39
C ALA A 32 6.73 1.77 0.87
N THR A 33 5.77 1.36 0.03
CA THR A 33 4.85 0.26 0.31
C THR A 33 5.62 -1.02 0.65
N ILE A 34 6.51 -1.49 -0.23
CA ILE A 34 7.27 -2.72 -0.01
C ILE A 34 8.05 -2.59 1.29
N PHE A 35 8.73 -1.46 1.51
CA PHE A 35 9.50 -1.25 2.73
C PHE A 35 8.61 -1.32 3.98
N MET A 36 7.52 -0.56 4.05
CA MET A 36 6.64 -0.50 5.22
C MET A 36 6.01 -1.86 5.52
N CYS A 37 5.40 -2.49 4.50
CA CYS A 37 4.70 -3.75 4.67
C CYS A 37 5.67 -4.89 5.00
N THR A 38 6.81 -4.98 4.31
CA THR A 38 7.82 -6.01 4.60
C THR A 38 8.47 -5.79 5.95
N LYS A 39 8.79 -4.54 6.31
CA LYS A 39 9.34 -4.21 7.63
C LYS A 39 8.40 -4.69 8.74
N ARG A 40 7.09 -4.42 8.61
CA ARG A 40 6.11 -4.91 9.58
C ARG A 40 6.06 -6.44 9.62
N LEU A 41 5.97 -7.10 8.46
CA LEU A 41 5.88 -8.56 8.36
C LEU A 41 7.11 -9.27 8.95
N VAL A 42 8.31 -8.74 8.68
CA VAL A 42 9.59 -9.39 9.02
C VAL A 42 10.07 -9.03 10.42
N GLN A 43 9.97 -7.76 10.84
CA GLN A 43 10.66 -7.32 12.05
C GLN A 43 9.81 -7.45 13.32
N GLY A 44 8.47 -7.45 13.23
CA GLY A 44 7.62 -7.37 14.41
C GLY A 44 8.06 -6.23 15.35
N ASN A 45 7.62 -6.22 16.61
CA ASN A 45 8.21 -5.34 17.63
C ASN A 45 9.34 -6.04 18.44
N GLU A 46 9.57 -7.35 18.24
CA GLU A 46 10.29 -8.19 19.23
C GLU A 46 11.22 -9.27 18.65
N ASN A 47 11.80 -9.08 17.46
CA ASN A 47 12.64 -10.08 16.75
C ASN A 47 11.91 -11.37 16.31
N VAL A 48 10.59 -11.46 16.53
CA VAL A 48 9.73 -12.52 15.98
C VAL A 48 8.94 -11.94 14.80
N PRO A 49 8.92 -12.58 13.63
CA PRO A 49 8.12 -12.11 12.50
C PRO A 49 6.65 -11.96 12.86
N GLU A 50 6.02 -10.87 12.41
CA GLU A 50 4.61 -10.56 12.70
C GLU A 50 3.67 -11.69 12.28
N LEU A 51 4.01 -12.38 11.19
CA LEU A 51 3.22 -13.51 10.69
C LEU A 51 3.23 -14.69 11.67
N GLU A 52 4.34 -14.93 12.36
CA GLU A 52 4.44 -15.98 13.37
C GLU A 52 3.64 -15.63 14.63
N LEU A 53 3.75 -14.38 15.11
CA LEU A 53 2.93 -13.89 16.21
C LEU A 53 1.44 -14.01 15.87
N ARG A 54 1.08 -13.66 14.63
CA ARG A 54 -0.29 -13.76 14.14
C ARG A 54 -0.78 -15.21 14.07
N TYR A 55 0.06 -16.12 13.62
CA TYR A 55 -0.28 -17.54 13.58
C TYR A 55 -0.61 -18.09 14.97
N ARG A 56 0.21 -17.78 15.97
CA ARG A 56 -0.02 -18.19 17.37
C ARG A 56 -1.33 -17.62 17.92
N GLU A 57 -1.59 -16.33 17.67
CA GLU A 57 -2.84 -15.68 18.07
C GLU A 57 -4.08 -16.40 17.50
N ILE A 58 -4.04 -16.80 16.23
CA ILE A 58 -5.16 -17.52 15.58
C ILE A 58 -5.38 -18.90 16.22
N LEU A 59 -4.31 -19.62 16.55
CA LEU A 59 -4.42 -20.93 17.20
C LEU A 59 -5.01 -20.84 18.61
N GLU A 60 -4.71 -19.76 19.33
CA GLU A 60 -5.19 -19.53 20.70
C GLU A 60 -6.59 -18.91 20.76
N ASN A 61 -7.06 -18.31 19.66
CA ASN A 61 -8.34 -17.62 19.58
C ASN A 61 -9.21 -18.13 18.40
N PRO A 62 -10.17 -19.03 18.66
CA PRO A 62 -11.12 -19.51 17.65
C PRO A 62 -12.00 -18.42 17.02
N ALA A 63 -12.10 -17.25 17.64
CA ALA A 63 -12.83 -16.09 17.13
C ALA A 63 -11.91 -15.04 16.48
N ALA A 64 -10.69 -15.42 16.10
CA ALA A 64 -9.77 -14.53 15.42
C ALA A 64 -10.35 -14.04 14.08
N GLU A 65 -10.29 -12.73 13.85
CA GLU A 65 -10.71 -12.10 12.60
C GLU A 65 -9.51 -11.54 11.84
N PRO A 66 -9.52 -11.51 10.49
CA PRO A 66 -8.45 -10.90 9.70
C PRO A 66 -8.14 -9.46 10.14
N ARG A 67 -6.87 -9.14 10.28
CA ARG A 67 -6.44 -7.77 10.64
C ARG A 67 -6.71 -6.81 9.49
N THR A 68 -6.88 -5.53 9.80
CA THR A 68 -7.12 -4.50 8.78
C THR A 68 -5.94 -3.53 8.74
N LEU A 69 -5.37 -3.33 7.55
CA LEU A 69 -4.41 -2.27 7.27
C LEU A 69 -5.19 -1.02 6.85
N ILE A 70 -5.06 0.04 7.65
CA ILE A 70 -5.70 1.33 7.42
C ILE A 70 -4.64 2.34 6.97
N GLU A 71 -4.87 3.01 5.85
CA GLU A 71 -3.98 4.06 5.34
C GLU A 71 -4.77 5.28 4.87
N PRO A 72 -4.51 6.49 5.40
CA PRO A 72 -4.92 7.74 4.77
C PRO A 72 -4.02 8.05 3.57
N THR A 73 -4.60 8.32 2.41
CA THR A 73 -3.83 8.45 1.17
C THR A 73 -4.49 9.36 0.14
N SER A 74 -3.67 10.05 -0.65
CA SER A 74 -4.09 10.80 -1.85
C SER A 74 -4.06 9.95 -3.13
N GLY A 75 -3.67 8.67 -3.05
CA GLY A 75 -3.86 7.69 -4.14
C GLY A 75 -2.76 6.65 -4.27
N ASN A 76 -1.56 7.04 -4.71
CA ASN A 76 -0.54 6.06 -5.16
C ASN A 76 -0.01 5.15 -4.04
N THR A 77 0.10 5.66 -2.81
CA THR A 77 0.46 4.81 -1.65
C THR A 77 -0.64 3.78 -1.37
N GLY A 78 -1.90 4.21 -1.39
CA GLY A 78 -3.05 3.31 -1.27
C GLY A 78 -3.09 2.24 -2.34
N ALA A 79 -2.79 2.59 -3.60
CA ALA A 79 -2.71 1.64 -4.70
C ALA A 79 -1.60 0.60 -4.49
N GLY A 80 -0.43 1.03 -4.03
CA GLY A 80 0.66 0.13 -3.66
C GLY A 80 0.26 -0.83 -2.54
N ILE A 81 -0.33 -0.30 -1.47
CA ILE A 81 -0.75 -1.09 -0.30
C ILE A 81 -1.83 -2.10 -0.68
N ALA A 82 -2.87 -1.68 -1.42
CA ALA A 82 -3.95 -2.57 -1.84
C ALA A 82 -3.41 -3.71 -2.71
N GLN A 83 -2.52 -3.40 -3.67
CA GLN A 83 -1.86 -4.41 -4.50
C GLN A 83 -1.03 -5.38 -3.64
N PHE A 84 -0.22 -4.84 -2.71
CA PHE A 84 0.60 -5.66 -1.81
C PHE A 84 -0.22 -6.62 -0.96
N VAL A 85 -1.29 -6.12 -0.35
CA VAL A 85 -2.18 -6.96 0.47
C VAL A 85 -2.88 -8.01 -0.39
N SER A 86 -3.32 -7.65 -1.60
CA SER A 86 -3.93 -8.60 -2.53
C SER A 86 -2.98 -9.74 -2.89
N ASP A 87 -1.74 -9.41 -3.25
CA ASP A 87 -0.72 -10.40 -3.62
C ASP A 87 -0.27 -11.25 -2.42
N LEU A 88 -0.10 -10.64 -1.25
CA LEU A 88 0.20 -11.36 -0.01
C LEU A 88 -0.93 -12.33 0.36
N ASN A 89 -2.18 -11.88 0.32
CA ASN A 89 -3.33 -12.72 0.67
C ASN A 89 -3.44 -13.93 -0.26
N ARG A 90 -3.20 -13.75 -1.57
CA ARG A 90 -3.14 -14.85 -2.54
C ARG A 90 -2.04 -15.84 -2.18
N LEU A 91 -0.84 -15.34 -1.86
CA LEU A 91 0.28 -16.18 -1.43
C LEU A 91 -0.06 -16.98 -0.18
N LEU A 92 -0.61 -16.34 0.85
CA LEU A 92 -0.98 -16.99 2.12
C LEU A 92 -2.07 -18.03 1.93
N ILE A 93 -3.10 -17.76 1.13
CA ILE A 93 -4.14 -18.73 0.79
C ILE A 93 -3.55 -19.94 0.06
N ASN A 94 -2.63 -19.71 -0.89
CA ASN A 94 -1.99 -20.80 -1.63
C ASN A 94 -1.11 -21.70 -0.75
N ILE A 95 -0.48 -21.13 0.29
CA ILE A 95 0.43 -21.86 1.19
C ILE A 95 -0.33 -22.56 2.32
N PHE A 96 -1.26 -21.86 2.96
CA PHE A 96 -1.89 -22.28 4.21
C PHE A 96 -3.34 -22.76 4.04
N GLY A 97 -3.89 -22.68 2.83
CA GLY A 97 -5.30 -22.93 2.55
C GLY A 97 -6.17 -21.70 2.80
N GLU A 98 -7.44 -21.78 2.38
CA GLU A 98 -8.34 -20.63 2.35
C GLU A 98 -8.67 -20.08 3.75
N GLU A 99 -9.01 -20.95 4.70
CA GLU A 99 -9.40 -20.52 6.06
C GLU A 99 -8.26 -19.82 6.78
N LEU A 100 -7.12 -20.51 6.93
CA LEU A 100 -5.97 -19.97 7.65
C LEU A 100 -5.31 -18.81 6.88
N GLY A 101 -5.23 -18.90 5.55
CA GLY A 101 -4.65 -17.84 4.71
C GLY A 101 -5.40 -16.51 4.82
N LYS A 102 -6.75 -16.55 4.89
CA LYS A 102 -7.56 -15.34 5.13
C LYS A 102 -7.31 -14.71 6.51
N LEU A 103 -7.12 -15.53 7.55
CA LEU A 103 -6.88 -15.06 8.92
C LEU A 103 -5.47 -14.49 9.13
N LEU A 104 -4.48 -15.07 8.44
CA LEU A 104 -3.08 -14.60 8.41
C LEU A 104 -2.92 -13.33 7.58
N GLY A 105 -3.73 -13.19 6.53
CA GLY A 105 -3.74 -12.03 5.65
C GLY A 105 -4.34 -10.78 6.27
N PHE A 106 -4.50 -9.75 5.43
CA PHE A 106 -5.03 -8.46 5.83
C PHE A 106 -6.23 -8.04 4.97
N ARG A 107 -7.19 -7.35 5.58
CA ARG A 107 -8.13 -6.47 4.88
C ARG A 107 -7.45 -5.13 4.64
N THR A 108 -7.80 -4.44 3.55
CA THR A 108 -7.29 -3.08 3.29
C THR A 108 -8.42 -2.08 3.39
N GLN A 109 -8.19 -0.98 4.12
CA GLN A 109 -9.11 0.15 4.20
C GLN A 109 -8.36 1.45 3.92
N LEU A 110 -8.79 2.17 2.89
CA LEU A 110 -8.12 3.38 2.43
C LEU A 110 -9.02 4.57 2.71
N ILE A 111 -8.47 5.56 3.40
CA ILE A 111 -9.15 6.84 3.66
C ILE A 111 -8.63 7.83 2.61
N VAL A 112 -9.52 8.33 1.76
CA VAL A 112 -9.16 9.18 0.62
C VAL A 112 -9.99 10.46 0.61
N PRO A 113 -9.45 11.58 0.10
CA PRO A 113 -10.26 12.77 -0.16
C PRO A 113 -11.40 12.45 -1.14
N ASP A 114 -12.56 13.08 -0.96
CA ASP A 114 -13.69 13.01 -1.89
C ASP A 114 -13.36 13.49 -3.31
N THR A 115 -12.33 14.33 -3.45
CA THR A 115 -11.77 14.80 -4.74
C THR A 115 -11.02 13.74 -5.53
N ILE A 116 -10.79 12.54 -4.99
CA ILE A 116 -10.15 11.45 -5.72
C ILE A 116 -11.00 11.08 -6.94
N SER A 117 -10.35 10.88 -8.10
CA SER A 117 -11.07 10.52 -9.32
C SER A 117 -11.75 9.15 -9.21
N GLU A 118 -12.86 8.98 -9.94
CA GLU A 118 -13.58 7.71 -10.00
C GLU A 118 -12.69 6.58 -10.52
N ALA A 119 -11.89 6.84 -11.55
CA ALA A 119 -10.94 5.86 -12.09
C ALA A 119 -9.92 5.39 -11.04
N LYS A 120 -9.44 6.29 -10.17
CA LYS A 120 -8.56 5.92 -9.07
C LYS A 120 -9.30 5.12 -8.01
N THR A 121 -10.52 5.54 -7.65
CA THR A 121 -11.38 4.82 -6.69
C THR A 121 -11.61 3.39 -7.15
N ALA A 122 -12.05 3.20 -8.40
CA ALA A 122 -12.30 1.89 -8.99
C ALA A 122 -11.03 1.02 -9.02
N ARG A 123 -9.86 1.61 -9.32
CA ARG A 123 -8.58 0.89 -9.24
C ARG A 123 -8.31 0.38 -7.83
N LEU A 124 -8.52 1.20 -6.79
CA LEU A 124 -8.32 0.80 -5.39
C LEU A 124 -9.29 -0.32 -4.96
N GLU A 125 -10.57 -0.18 -5.33
CA GLU A 125 -11.60 -1.18 -5.01
C GLU A 125 -11.36 -2.50 -5.74
N SER A 126 -10.91 -2.46 -7.01
CA SER A 126 -10.56 -3.66 -7.78
C SER A 126 -9.39 -4.44 -7.18
N ALA A 127 -8.51 -3.76 -6.43
CA ALA A 127 -7.43 -4.37 -5.68
C ALA A 127 -7.90 -4.95 -4.32
N GLY A 128 -9.20 -4.88 -4.01
CA GLY A 128 -9.80 -5.44 -2.79
C GLY A 128 -9.79 -4.48 -1.59
N ALA A 129 -9.51 -3.19 -1.79
CA ALA A 129 -9.54 -2.21 -0.72
C ALA A 129 -10.96 -1.66 -0.51
N LYS A 130 -11.35 -1.51 0.76
CA LYS A 130 -12.51 -0.70 1.15
C LYS A 130 -12.12 0.77 1.12
N VAL A 131 -12.72 1.56 0.24
CA VAL A 131 -12.44 3.00 0.14
C VAL A 131 -13.43 3.78 1.00
N LEU A 132 -12.92 4.59 1.92
CA LEU A 132 -13.68 5.57 2.68
C LEU A 132 -13.33 6.96 2.16
N LYS A 133 -14.34 7.67 1.63
CA LYS A 133 -14.18 9.07 1.21
C LYS A 133 -14.40 9.99 2.40
N ILE A 134 -13.54 10.99 2.56
CA ILE A 134 -13.67 12.07 3.54
C ILE A 134 -13.73 13.42 2.83
N GLU A 135 -14.50 14.35 3.39
CA GLU A 135 -14.60 15.72 2.88
C GLU A 135 -13.24 16.41 2.97
N LYS A 136 -12.92 17.23 1.95
CA LYS A 136 -11.60 17.86 1.77
C LYS A 136 -11.09 18.59 3.02
N GLY A 137 -11.95 19.26 3.78
CA GLY A 137 -11.61 20.00 5.01
C GLY A 137 -11.28 19.15 6.24
N TYR A 138 -11.33 17.82 6.12
CA TYR A 138 -10.87 16.88 7.14
C TYR A 138 -9.71 16.00 6.63
N GLY A 139 -9.18 16.31 5.44
CA GLY A 139 -8.09 15.59 4.80
C GLY A 139 -6.70 15.99 5.32
N THR A 140 -5.67 15.33 4.79
CA THR A 140 -4.26 15.64 5.10
C THR A 140 -3.75 16.94 4.44
N ASP A 141 -4.60 17.66 3.72
CA ASP A 141 -4.20 18.85 2.95
C ASP A 141 -4.02 20.08 3.87
N ASP A 142 -4.75 20.16 5.00
CA ASP A 142 -4.53 21.20 6.02
C ASP A 142 -3.21 20.99 6.80
N ALA A 143 -2.56 19.82 6.68
CA ALA A 143 -1.25 19.58 7.25
C ALA A 143 -0.10 20.26 6.47
N GLN A 144 -0.40 20.97 5.37
CA GLN A 144 0.58 21.71 4.56
C GLN A 144 0.46 23.24 4.69
N GLU A 145 -0.47 23.78 5.49
CA GLU A 145 -0.69 25.23 5.64
C GLU A 145 -0.16 25.85 6.94
N TYR A 146 0.67 25.15 7.73
CA TYR A 146 1.32 25.69 8.93
C TYR A 146 2.86 25.66 8.86
#